data_AF-A0AAV6FZH6-F1
#
_entry.id   AF-A0AAV6FZH6-F1
#
_cell.length_a   1.000
_cell.length_b   1.000
_cell.length_c   1.000
_cell.angle_alpha   90.00
_cell.angle_beta   90.00
_cell.angle_gamma   90.00
#
_symmetry.space_group_name_H-M   'P 1'
#
loop_
_entity.id
_entity.type
_entity.pdbx_description
1 polymer ?
#
loop_
_entity_poly.entity_id
_entity_poly.type
_entity_poly.pdbx_seq_one_letter_code
_entity_poly.pdbx_strand_id
1 'polypeptide(L)' 'MPPQAIMGSSTLGKAATLHQLLEACIHAFDDNGELQGNLFPRTVLLMHRWYVTSTELAGKLLMLYPLLALGLIDV' A
#
# COMPACT_ATOMS: atom_id res chain seq x y z
N MET A 1 27.86 9.13 11.01
CA MET A 1 26.44 9.41 10.68
C MET A 1 25.67 8.11 10.78
N PRO A 2 24.62 8.00 11.60
CA PRO A 2 23.75 6.83 11.54
C PRO A 2 22.94 6.85 10.23
N PRO A 3 22.59 5.68 9.68
CA PRO A 3 21.78 5.59 8.47
C PRO A 3 20.42 6.23 8.76
N GLN A 4 20.06 7.22 7.94
CA GLN A 4 18.74 7.83 7.95
C GLN A 4 17.75 6.75 7.51
N ALA A 5 17.15 6.07 8.49
CA ALA A 5 15.90 5.37 8.25
C ALA A 5 14.91 6.45 7.82
N ILE A 6 14.69 6.54 6.50
CA ILE A 6 13.52 7.21 5.92
C ILE A 6 12.33 6.42 6.45
N MET A 7 11.89 6.83 7.64
CA MET A 7 10.57 6.51 8.14
C MET A 7 9.64 7.27 7.21
N GLY A 8 9.22 6.59 6.14
CA GLY A 8 8.15 7.05 5.28
C GLY A 8 6.94 7.25 6.18
N SER A 9 6.77 8.49 6.65
CA SER A 9 5.63 8.94 7.41
C SER A 9 4.44 8.84 6.46
N SER A 10 3.88 7.64 6.42
CA SER A 10 2.66 7.36 5.69
C SER A 10 1.63 8.28 6.30
N THR A 11 1.03 9.16 5.49
CA THR A 11 0.00 10.14 5.89
C THR A 11 -1.27 9.50 6.45
N LEU A 12 -1.27 8.17 6.60
CA LEU A 12 -2.24 7.40 7.33
C LEU A 12 -2.29 7.87 8.79
N GLY A 13 -3.42 8.43 9.20
CA GLY A 13 -3.68 8.79 10.60
C GLY A 13 -3.56 7.60 11.55
N LYS A 14 -3.72 7.83 12.86
CA LYS A 14 -3.55 6.81 13.93
C LYS A 14 -4.38 5.54 13.75
N ALA A 15 -5.42 5.55 12.92
CA ALA A 15 -6.17 4.38 12.50
C ALA A 15 -6.52 4.53 11.01
N ALA A 16 -6.48 3.42 10.29
CA ALA A 16 -6.79 3.37 8.87
C ALA A 16 -7.50 2.07 8.54
N THR A 17 -8.42 2.15 7.58
CA THR A 17 -9.04 0.94 7.06
C THR A 17 -8.05 0.18 6.18
N LEU A 18 -8.27 -1.12 6.02
CA LEU A 18 -7.45 -1.94 5.12
C LEU A 18 -7.46 -1.39 3.68
N HIS A 19 -8.57 -0.79 3.24
CA HIS A 19 -8.68 -0.17 1.93
C HIS A 19 -7.70 1.01 1.75
N GLN A 20 -7.70 1.95 2.70
CA GLN A 20 -6.78 3.10 2.70
C GLN A 20 -5.31 2.65 2.80
N LEU A 21 -5.03 1.56 3.53
CA LEU A 21 -3.70 0.97 3.62
C LEU A 21 -3.23 0.44 2.25
N LEU A 22 -4.11 -0.22 1.50
CA LEU A 22 -3.82 -0.70 0.15
C LEU A 22 -3.64 0.45 -0.84
N GLU A 23 -4.49 1.48 -0.79
CA GLU A 23 -4.35 2.68 -1.63
C GLU A 23 -3.01 3.36 -1.39
N ALA A 24 -2.67 3.64 -0.13
CA ALA A 24 -1.37 4.21 0.22
C ALA A 24 -0.19 3.30 -0.19
N CYS A 25 -0.39 1.97 -0.22
CA CYS A 25 0.62 1.05 -0.74
C CYS A 25 0.79 1.17 -2.24
N ILE A 26 -0.30 1.34 -3.00
CA ILE A 26 -0.27 1.50 -4.45
C ILE A 26 0.37 2.86 -4.80
N HIS A 27 -0.01 3.94 -4.12
CA HIS A 27 0.59 5.28 -4.30
C HIS A 27 2.07 5.38 -3.93
N ALA A 28 2.60 4.39 -3.20
CA ALA A 28 4.02 4.35 -2.90
C ALA A 28 4.88 3.93 -4.11
N PHE A 29 4.26 3.36 -5.14
CA PHE A 29 4.87 3.10 -6.44
C PHE A 29 4.60 4.30 -7.35
N ASP A 30 5.61 4.75 -8.09
CA ASP A 30 5.40 5.73 -9.14
C ASP A 30 4.92 5.08 -10.46
N ASP A 31 4.64 5.90 -11.47
CA ASP A 31 4.17 5.43 -12.78
C ASP A 31 5.17 4.52 -13.51
N ASN A 32 6.45 4.57 -13.12
CA ASN A 32 7.50 3.70 -13.64
C ASN A 32 7.65 2.40 -12.81
N GLY A 33 6.88 2.27 -11.73
CA GLY A 33 6.94 1.16 -10.80
C GLY A 33 8.07 1.25 -9.76
N GLU A 34 8.73 2.40 -9.61
CA GLU A 34 9.79 2.58 -8.62
C GLU A 34 9.23 2.94 -7.24
N LEU A 35 9.74 2.23 -6.23
CA LEU A 35 9.55 2.58 -4.83
C LEU A 35 10.67 3.56 -4.47
N GLN A 36 10.38 4.85 -4.36
CA GLN A 36 11.35 5.90 -4.06
C GLN A 36 11.85 5.85 -2.59
N GLY A 37 12.37 4.71 -2.14
CA GLY A 37 12.82 4.46 -0.77
C GLY A 37 11.69 4.22 0.23
N ASN A 38 10.44 4.10 -0.22
CA ASN A 38 9.30 3.93 0.67
C ASN A 38 9.24 2.50 1.26
N LEU A 39 9.42 2.37 2.57
CA LEU A 39 9.36 1.07 3.27
C LEU A 39 7.92 0.62 3.59
N PHE A 40 6.93 1.44 3.29
CA PHE A 40 5.54 1.19 3.65
C PHE A 40 4.95 -0.05 2.96
N PRO A 41 5.03 -0.22 1.62
CA PRO A 41 4.53 -1.43 0.96
C PRO A 41 5.17 -2.70 1.49
N ARG A 42 6.48 -2.64 1.79
CA ARG A 42 7.22 -3.74 2.40
C ARG A 42 6.67 -4.07 3.79
N THR A 43 6.40 -3.07 4.62
CA THR A 43 5.89 -3.25 5.98
C THR A 43 4.48 -3.83 5.98
N VAL A 44 3.61 -3.35 5.09
CA VAL A 44 2.24 -3.85 4.91
C VAL A 44 2.27 -5.31 4.44
N LEU A 45 3.04 -5.63 3.41
CA LEU A 45 3.19 -7.01 2.94
C LEU A 45 3.81 -7.93 3.98
N LEU A 46 4.66 -7.44 4.89
CA LEU A 46 5.22 -8.25 5.98
C LEU A 46 4.20 -8.49 7.09
N MET A 47 3.44 -7.45 7.47
CA MET A 47 2.53 -7.47 8.61
C MET A 47 1.10 -7.89 8.27
N HIS A 48 0.77 -8.14 6.99
CA HIS A 48 -0.61 -8.41 6.56
C HIS A 48 -1.33 -9.49 7.37
N ARG A 49 -0.62 -10.54 7.79
CA ARG A 49 -1.17 -11.63 8.60
C ARG A 49 -1.72 -11.22 9.97
N TRP A 50 -1.37 -10.03 10.46
CA TRP A 50 -1.86 -9.53 11.75
C TRP A 50 -3.28 -8.98 11.65
N TYR A 51 -3.76 -8.66 10.45
CA TYR A 51 -5.06 -8.04 10.23
C TYR A 51 -5.89 -8.70 9.12
N VAL A 52 -5.29 -9.48 8.22
CA VAL A 52 -6.00 -10.12 7.10
C VAL A 52 -5.28 -11.38 6.60
N THR A 53 -6.02 -12.34 6.06
CA THR A 53 -5.39 -13.49 5.38
C THR A 53 -4.79 -13.08 4.04
N SER A 54 -3.75 -13.80 3.58
CA SER A 54 -3.14 -13.52 2.27
C SER A 54 -4.14 -13.65 1.11
N THR A 55 -5.11 -14.56 1.24
CA THR A 55 -6.20 -14.76 0.27
C THR A 55 -7.14 -13.56 0.17
N GLU A 56 -7.54 -12.99 1.32
CA GLU A 56 -8.39 -11.80 1.34
C GLU A 56 -7.64 -10.55 0.85
N LEU A 57 -6.35 -10.41 1.19
CA LEU A 57 -5.50 -9.34 0.69
C LEU A 57 -5.40 -9.39 -0.84
N ALA A 58 -5.07 -10.56 -1.39
CA ALA A 58 -5.00 -10.78 -2.83
C ALA A 58 -6.35 -10.53 -3.52
N GLY A 59 -7.45 -10.98 -2.90
CA GLY A 59 -8.80 -10.71 -3.39
C GLY A 59 -9.11 -9.21 -3.47
N LYS A 60 -8.70 -8.42 -2.47
CA LYS A 60 -8.88 -6.96 -2.48
C LYS A 60 -8.03 -6.28 -3.56
N LEU A 61 -6.78 -6.69 -3.73
CA LEU A 61 -5.93 -6.21 -4.82
C LEU A 61 -6.52 -6.55 -6.20
N LEU A 62 -7.04 -7.77 -6.35
CA LEU A 62 -7.69 -8.23 -7.57
C LEU A 62 -8.97 -7.45 -7.88
N MET A 63 -9.71 -6.99 -6.87
CA MET A 63 -10.87 -6.12 -7.07
C MET A 63 -10.46 -4.71 -7.49
N LEU A 64 -9.36 -4.17 -6.95
CA LEU A 64 -8.87 -2.83 -7.28
C LEU A 64 -8.31 -2.74 -8.70
N TYR A 65 -7.59 -3.76 -9.15
CA TYR A 65 -6.94 -3.78 -10.47
C TYR A 65 -7.88 -3.50 -11.67
N PRO A 66 -9.02 -4.20 -11.86
CA PRO A 66 -9.93 -3.96 -12.96
C PRO A 66 -10.68 -2.62 -12.81
N LEU A 67 -10.98 -2.19 -11.58
CA LEU A 67 -11.62 -0.89 -11.32
C LEU A 67 -10.71 0.28 -11.71
N LEU A 68 -9.41 0.17 -11.45
CA LEU A 68 -8.40 1.13 -11.88
C LEU A 68 -8.19 1.08 -13.41
N ALA A 69 -8.14 -0.13 -14.00
CA ALA A 69 -7.99 -0.32 -15.44
C ALA A 69 -9.19 0.19 -16.27
N LEU A 70 -10.38 0.23 -15.68
CA LEU A 70 -11.59 0.79 -16.29
C LEU A 70 -11.78 2.29 -16.03
N GLY A 71 -10.90 2.95 -15.26
CA GLY A 71 -11.02 4.36 -14.90
C GLY A 71 -12.31 4.68 -14.13
N LEU A 72 -12.88 3.70 -13.44
CA LEU A 72 -14.18 3.82 -12.76
C LEU A 72 -14.02 4.28 -11.29
N ILE A 73 -12.79 4.38 -10.80
CA ILE A 73 -12.43 4.99 -9.52
C ILE A 73 -11.39 6.07 -9.83
N ASP A 74 -11.72 7.32 -9.49
CA ASP A 74 -10.76 8.43 -9.46
C ASP A 74 -9.95 8.27 -8.17
N VAL A 75 -8.66 7.94 -8.31
CA VAL A 75 -7.67 7.81 -7.23
C VAL A 75 -6.88 9.11 -7.12
#